data_AF-A0AAW6MC45-F1
#
_entry.id   AF-A0AAW6MC45-F1
#
_cell.length_a   1.000
_cell.length_b   1.000
_cell.length_c   1.000
_cell.angle_alpha   90.00
_cell.angle_beta   90.00
_cell.angle_gamma   90.00
#
_symmetry.space_group_name_H-M   'P 1'
#
loop_
_entity.id
_entity.type
_entity.pdbx_description
1 polymer ?
#
loop_
_entity_poly.entity_id
_entity_poly.type
_entity_poly.pdbx_seq_one_letter_code
_entity_poly.pdbx_strand_id
1 'polypeptide(L)'
;AYEHAYQGVEARKAYFFIGDAMVCMGSGIKAARTQEVRTSVNQCLANGEVTYGLSGHTYRLTDNLSDKNIDWAYHDNVGFIFPQNESVTLRKAKQTGAWRELEVT
;
A
#
# COMPACT_ATOMS: atom_id res chain seq x y z
N ALA A 1 -10.28 -14.30 7.46
CA ALA A 1 -8.91 -14.37 6.91
C ALA A 1 -8.97 -15.05 5.54
N TYR A 2 -7.96 -14.83 4.70
CA TYR A 2 -7.87 -15.35 3.33
C TYR A 2 -6.48 -15.97 3.10
N GLU A 3 -6.45 -17.17 2.55
CA GLU A 3 -5.23 -17.82 2.08
C GLU A 3 -5.12 -17.64 0.56
N HIS A 4 -4.05 -16.98 0.13
CA HIS A 4 -3.71 -16.75 -1.26
C HIS A 4 -2.76 -17.84 -1.74
N ALA A 5 -3.07 -18.45 -2.88
CA ALA A 5 -2.20 -19.37 -3.61
C ALA A 5 -2.55 -19.28 -5.10
N TYR A 6 -1.96 -18.31 -5.80
CA TYR A 6 -2.25 -18.09 -7.22
C TYR A 6 -1.01 -17.56 -7.95
N GLN A 7 -0.83 -17.98 -9.20
CA GLN A 7 0.31 -17.59 -10.05
C GLN A 7 1.69 -17.69 -9.37
N GLY A 8 1.89 -18.68 -8.48
CA GLY A 8 3.18 -18.90 -7.81
C GLY A 8 3.49 -17.90 -6.69
N VAL A 9 2.47 -17.19 -6.20
CA VAL A 9 2.54 -16.40 -4.96
C VAL A 9 1.64 -17.05 -3.91
N GLU A 10 2.19 -17.26 -2.72
CA GLU A 10 1.48 -17.74 -1.53
C GLU A 10 1.47 -16.64 -0.47
N ALA A 11 0.36 -16.45 0.23
CA ALA A 11 0.27 -15.53 1.37
C ALA A 11 -0.93 -15.84 2.26
N ARG A 12 -0.85 -15.46 3.54
CA ARG A 12 -1.99 -15.44 4.46
C ARG A 12 -2.32 -13.99 4.77
N LYS A 13 -3.56 -13.57 4.49
CA LYS A 13 -4.04 -12.19 4.66
C LYS A 13 -5.18 -12.16 5.67
N ALA A 14 -5.08 -11.31 6.68
CA ALA A 14 -6.11 -11.13 7.70
C ALA A 14 -6.40 -9.65 7.94
N TYR A 15 -7.65 -9.37 8.28
CA TYR A 15 -8.18 -8.03 8.48
C TYR A 15 -9.00 -8.04 9.77
N PHE A 16 -8.67 -7.14 10.68
CA PHE A 16 -9.32 -7.01 11.99
C PHE A 16 -9.90 -5.61 12.11
N PHE A 17 -11.19 -5.51 12.42
CA PHE A 17 -11.92 -4.24 12.51
C PHE A 17 -12.10 -3.88 13.98
N ILE A 18 -11.62 -2.71 14.39
CA ILE A 18 -11.60 -2.27 15.79
C ILE A 18 -11.96 -0.78 15.83
N GLY A 19 -13.16 -0.45 16.28
CA GLY A 19 -13.63 0.94 16.32
C GLY A 19 -13.58 1.59 14.94
N ASP A 20 -12.79 2.65 14.82
CA ASP A 20 -12.54 3.43 13.60
C ASP A 20 -11.31 2.94 12.81
N ALA A 21 -10.66 1.85 13.23
CA ALA A 21 -9.46 1.32 12.61
C ALA A 21 -9.67 -0.07 11.99
N MET A 22 -8.88 -0.35 10.95
CA MET A 22 -8.70 -1.68 10.37
C MET A 22 -7.22 -2.08 10.44
N VAL A 23 -6.93 -3.21 11.10
CA VAL A 23 -5.58 -3.78 11.16
C VAL A 23 -5.43 -4.82 10.06
N CYS A 24 -4.50 -4.57 9.14
CA CYS A 24 -4.15 -5.48 8.05
C CYS A 24 -2.89 -6.27 8.42
N MET A 25 -2.96 -7.60 8.37
CA MET A 25 -1.81 -8.47 8.61
C MET A 25 -1.57 -9.40 7.43
N GLY A 26 -0.30 -9.54 7.05
CA GLY A 26 0.18 -10.48 6.03
C GLY A 26 1.26 -11.39 6.62
N SER A 27 1.18 -12.69 6.37
CA SER A 27 2.22 -13.64 6.78
C SER A 27 2.41 -14.74 5.75
N GLY A 28 3.55 -15.43 5.83
CA GLY A 28 3.86 -16.54 4.91
C GLY A 28 3.90 -16.10 3.44
N ILE A 29 4.23 -14.83 3.16
CA ILE A 29 4.33 -14.31 1.79
C ILE A 29 5.55 -14.97 1.13
N LYS A 30 5.30 -15.76 0.09
CA LYS A 30 6.34 -16.46 -0.68
C LYS A 30 6.05 -16.30 -2.16
N ALA A 31 7.11 -16.19 -2.96
CA ALA A 31 7.03 -16.11 -4.41
C ALA A 31 7.99 -17.12 -5.02
N ALA A 32 7.48 -17.99 -5.90
CA ALA A 32 8.27 -18.94 -6.67
C ALA A 32 8.77 -18.35 -8.00
N ARG A 33 8.33 -17.13 -8.35
CA ARG A 33 8.69 -16.43 -9.59
C ARG A 33 9.71 -15.31 -9.34
N THR A 34 10.34 -14.84 -10.41
CA THR A 34 11.39 -13.79 -10.37
C THR A 34 10.84 -12.36 -10.24
N GLN A 35 9.53 -12.15 -10.40
CA GLN A 35 8.92 -10.83 -10.26
C GLN A 35 8.86 -10.39 -8.80
N GLU A 36 9.04 -9.09 -8.59
CA GLU A 36 8.85 -8.48 -7.27
C GLU A 36 7.39 -8.60 -6.82
N VAL A 37 7.19 -9.02 -5.56
CA VAL A 37 5.87 -9.06 -4.94
C VAL A 37 5.69 -7.82 -4.07
N ARG A 38 4.62 -7.07 -4.34
CA ARG A 38 4.21 -5.89 -3.57
C ARG A 38 2.85 -6.14 -2.93
N THR A 39 2.66 -5.67 -1.71
CA THR A 39 1.32 -5.57 -1.09
C THR A 39 0.88 -4.11 -1.16
N SER A 40 -0.11 -3.82 -2.01
CA SER A 40 -0.70 -2.48 -2.08
C SER A 40 -1.62 -2.24 -0.90
N VAL A 41 -1.39 -1.15 -0.17
CA VAL A 41 -2.25 -0.70 0.94
C VAL A 41 -3.47 0.04 0.41
N ASN A 42 -3.25 1.00 -0.50
CA ASN A 42 -4.31 1.78 -1.12
C ASN A 42 -3.87 2.28 -2.51
N GLN A 43 -4.84 2.38 -3.43
CA GLN A 43 -4.70 3.07 -4.71
C GLN A 43 -6.03 3.76 -5.03
N CYS A 44 -6.07 5.08 -4.85
CA CYS A 44 -7.28 5.88 -4.95
C CYS A 44 -7.06 7.14 -5.80
N LEU A 45 -8.16 7.83 -6.12
CA LEU A 45 -8.09 9.14 -6.73
C LEU A 45 -7.48 10.12 -5.73
N ALA A 46 -6.49 10.88 -6.20
CA ALA A 46 -5.83 11.84 -5.34
C ALA A 46 -6.76 13.02 -5.02
N ASN A 47 -7.10 13.17 -3.73
CA ASN A 47 -7.83 14.31 -3.21
C ASN A 47 -7.01 15.05 -2.13
N GLY A 48 -6.60 16.29 -2.39
CA GLY A 48 -5.82 17.09 -1.43
C GLY A 48 -4.35 16.66 -1.27
N GLU A 49 -3.70 17.17 -0.22
CA GLU A 49 -2.29 16.90 0.08
C GLU A 49 -2.07 15.49 0.63
N VAL A 50 -0.84 14.98 0.46
CA VAL A 50 -0.39 13.74 1.10
C VAL A 50 0.75 14.11 2.04
N THR A 51 0.66 13.67 3.29
CA THR A 51 1.70 13.88 4.32
C THR A 51 2.18 12.54 4.85
N TYR A 52 3.42 12.50 5.31
CA TYR A 52 4.00 11.30 5.91
C TYR A 52 4.89 11.65 7.12
N GLY A 53 4.98 10.70 8.05
CA GLY A 53 5.88 10.75 9.18
C GLY A 53 7.17 10.00 8.88
N LEU A 54 8.31 10.59 9.19
CA LEU A 54 9.61 9.92 9.11
C LEU A 54 10.50 10.39 10.26
N SER A 55 10.98 9.45 11.07
CA SER A 55 11.87 9.72 12.20
C SER A 55 11.28 10.76 13.17
N GLY A 56 9.97 10.70 13.41
CA GLY A 56 9.26 11.63 14.30
C GLY A 56 8.99 13.02 13.72
N HIS A 57 9.34 13.28 12.47
CA HIS A 57 9.05 14.52 11.77
C HIS A 57 7.94 14.33 10.74
N THR A 58 7.16 15.39 10.48
CA THR A 58 6.11 15.40 9.46
C THR A 58 6.59 16.09 8.20
N TYR A 59 6.34 15.47 7.05
CA TYR A 59 6.70 15.98 5.74
C TYR A 59 5.49 15.99 4.82
N ARG A 60 5.43 16.97 3.91
CA ARG A 60 4.53 16.94 2.77
C ARG A 60 5.19 16.17 1.63
N LEU A 61 4.42 15.31 0.96
CA LEU A 61 4.89 14.63 -0.24
C LEU A 61 5.02 15.62 -1.40
N THR A 62 6.25 16.00 -1.74
CA THR A 62 6.55 16.81 -2.93
C THR A 62 6.94 15.97 -4.13
N ASP A 63 7.61 14.84 -3.87
CA ASP A 63 8.06 13.86 -4.86
C ASP A 63 7.76 12.45 -4.37
N ASN A 64 7.81 11.47 -5.26
CA ASN A 64 7.56 10.08 -4.91
C ASN A 64 8.62 9.55 -3.93
N LEU A 65 8.18 8.77 -2.96
CA LEU A 65 9.05 7.98 -2.10
C LEU A 65 9.07 6.56 -2.61
N SER A 66 10.27 5.99 -2.73
CA SER A 66 10.46 4.58 -3.08
C SER A 66 11.22 3.89 -1.95
N ASP A 67 10.67 2.78 -1.49
CA ASP A 67 11.29 1.86 -0.54
C ASP A 67 11.84 2.57 0.73
N LYS A 68 11.03 3.47 1.29
CA LYS A 68 11.36 4.23 2.50
C LYS A 68 10.63 3.70 3.72
N ASN A 69 11.33 3.63 4.84
CA ASN A 69 10.76 3.20 6.11
C ASN A 69 10.13 4.41 6.80
N ILE A 70 8.88 4.71 6.44
CA ILE A 70 8.09 5.81 7.02
C ILE A 70 7.25 5.29 8.19
N ASP A 71 6.98 6.16 9.17
CA ASP A 71 6.20 5.81 10.37
C ASP A 71 4.70 5.69 10.04
N TRP A 72 4.22 6.62 9.22
CA TRP A 72 2.83 6.71 8.80
C TRP A 72 2.67 7.53 7.52
N ALA A 73 1.55 7.37 6.84
CA ALA A 73 1.08 8.25 5.77
C ALA A 73 -0.35 8.71 6.07
N TYR A 74 -0.73 9.90 5.58
CA TYR A 74 -2.07 10.45 5.72
C TYR A 74 -2.51 11.08 4.41
N HIS A 75 -3.72 10.72 3.98
CA HIS A 75 -4.34 11.20 2.75
C HIS A 75 -5.86 11.07 2.84
N ASP A 76 -6.59 12.11 2.40
CA ASP A 76 -8.06 12.08 2.25
C ASP A 76 -8.83 11.57 3.48
N ASN A 77 -8.47 12.08 4.66
CA ASN A 77 -9.05 11.69 5.96
C ASN A 77 -8.80 10.23 6.38
N VAL A 78 -7.81 9.56 5.79
CA VAL A 78 -7.38 8.21 6.18
C VAL A 78 -5.91 8.22 6.59
N GLY A 79 -5.63 7.67 7.79
CA GLY A 79 -4.28 7.43 8.29
C GLY A 79 -3.83 5.99 8.05
N PHE A 80 -2.59 5.82 7.63
CA PHE A 80 -1.93 4.53 7.42
C PHE A 80 -0.72 4.45 8.35
N ILE A 81 -0.67 3.49 9.26
CA ILE A 81 0.39 3.36 10.28
C ILE A 81 1.20 2.10 9.99
N PHE A 82 2.53 2.20 10.05
CA PHE A 82 3.47 1.10 9.75
C PHE A 82 4.28 0.73 11.01
N PRO A 83 3.74 -0.11 11.91
CA PRO A 83 4.30 -0.31 13.25
C PRO A 83 5.65 -1.04 13.28
N GLN A 84 6.03 -1.73 12.20
CA GLN A 84 7.26 -2.50 12.10
C GLN A 84 8.33 -1.86 11.21
N ASN A 85 8.20 -0.54 10.95
CA ASN A 85 9.15 0.21 10.13
C ASN A 85 9.35 -0.43 8.74
N GLU A 86 8.23 -0.79 8.11
CA GLU A 86 8.20 -1.46 6.81
C GLU A 86 8.69 -0.54 5.69
N SER A 87 9.28 -1.11 4.65
CA SER A 87 9.70 -0.34 3.47
C SER A 87 8.49 -0.03 2.58
N VAL A 88 8.16 1.24 2.44
CA VAL A 88 6.96 1.75 1.77
C VAL A 88 7.31 2.61 0.55
N THR A 89 6.54 2.41 -0.51
CA THR A 89 6.54 3.30 -1.68
C THR A 89 5.27 4.14 -1.66
N LEU A 90 5.42 5.46 -1.70
CA LEU A 90 4.32 6.44 -1.67
C LEU A 90 4.38 7.31 -2.92
N ARG A 91 3.30 7.30 -3.70
CA ARG A 91 3.25 7.97 -5.00
C ARG A 91 1.95 8.74 -5.16
N LYS A 92 2.05 10.00 -5.58
CA LYS A 92 0.94 10.82 -6.05
C LYS A 92 1.25 11.29 -7.47
N ALA A 93 0.83 10.51 -8.45
CA ALA A 93 1.15 10.76 -9.86
C ALA A 93 -0.08 10.62 -10.73
N LYS A 94 -0.12 11.36 -11.85
CA LYS A 94 -1.14 11.19 -12.88
C LYS A 94 -0.99 9.79 -13.50
N GLN A 95 -2.07 9.03 -13.51
CA GLN A 95 -2.18 7.78 -14.27
C GLN A 95 -3.23 7.97 -15.37
N THR A 96 -3.02 7.32 -16.51
CA THR A 96 -3.89 7.41 -17.68
C THR A 96 -4.15 6.00 -18.20
N GLY A 97 -5.31 5.81 -18.83
CA GLY A 97 -5.69 4.58 -19.51
C GLY A 97 -7.01 4.80 -20.24
N ALA A 98 -7.41 3.82 -21.05
CA ALA A 98 -8.68 3.84 -21.76
C ALA A 98 -9.52 2.62 -21.39
N TRP A 99 -10.85 2.75 -21.35
CA TRP A 99 -11.75 1.63 -21.04
C TRP A 99 -11.54 0.42 -21.95
N ARG A 100 -11.24 0.64 -23.23
CA ARG A 100 -10.93 -0.42 -24.21
C ARG A 100 -9.72 -1.28 -23.82
N GLU A 101 -8.78 -0.77 -23.02
CA GLU A 101 -7.61 -1.53 -22.57
C GLU A 101 -7.97 -2.56 -21.48
N LEU A 102 -9.14 -2.43 -20.86
CA LEU A 102 -9.66 -3.35 -19.86
C LEU A 102 -10.61 -4.40 -20.46
N GLU A 103 -11.02 -4.22 -21.71
CA GLU A 103 -11.86 -5.19 -22.42
C GLU A 103 -11.04 -6.42 -22.77
N VAL A 104 -11.51 -7.58 -22.31
CA VAL A 104 -10.95 -8.87 -22.71
C VAL A 104 -11.73 -9.34 -23.94
N THR A 105 -11.19 -9.06 -25.13
CA THR A 105 -11.61 -9.73 -26.38
C THR A 105 -11.11 -11.17 -26.44
#